data_AF-D8UE75-F1
#
_entry.id   AF-D8UE75-F1
#
_cell.length_a   1.000
_cell.length_b   1.000
_cell.length_c   1.000
_cell.angle_alpha   90.00
_cell.angle_beta   90.00
_cell.angle_gamma   90.00
#
_symmetry.space_group_name_H-M   'P 1'
#
loop_
_entity.id
_entity.type
_entity.pdbx_description
1 polymer ?
#
loop_
_entity_poly.entity_id
_entity_poly.type
_entity_poly.pdbx_seq_one_letter_code
_entity_poly.pdbx_strand_id
1 'polypeptide(L)'
;MQVDENCSRKRLVFGSGIIGQRVMQELHRQGTAELAKFVKWSAGRPDLASLRGIMFQGLAHYLLCRGGSFRMRSLSNPGEQEVSLEVPEMELMEVQDSDLKKISPTTKGSGLLVPVARNFTAVDSFLILPDSNGKAARLLLIQVTVSANHRISASGLQTSMRKLSRDLKGLKREMYFAVPPDLFKQFRKQQFEGAAKDSIEIDQFAIEIPLLAVMVSPLQLWQLHPLVMAGMVAAVDVGTRL
;
A
#
# COMPACT_ATOMS: atom_id res chain seq x y z
N MET A 1 27.47 3.28 20.46
CA MET A 1 27.81 2.71 21.78
C MET A 1 28.77 3.70 22.42
N GLN A 2 28.40 4.35 23.54
CA GLN A 2 29.24 5.33 24.21
C GLN A 2 29.59 4.77 25.60
N VAL A 3 30.87 4.75 25.93
CA VAL A 3 31.41 4.32 27.22
C VAL A 3 31.80 5.58 27.98
N ASP A 4 31.40 5.71 29.24
CA ASP A 4 31.85 6.82 30.08
C ASP A 4 33.21 6.53 30.72
N GLU A 5 33.83 7.57 31.28
CA GLU A 5 35.19 7.54 31.85
C GLU A 5 35.35 6.52 33.01
N ASN A 6 34.24 5.99 33.52
CA ASN A 6 34.20 5.01 34.62
C ASN A 6 34.03 3.55 34.16
N CYS A 7 34.19 3.24 32.86
CA CYS A 7 34.00 1.89 32.31
C CYS A 7 32.62 1.27 32.64
N SER A 8 31.57 2.09 32.79
CA SER A 8 30.23 1.60 33.07
C SER A 8 29.42 1.43 31.77
N ARG A 9 28.88 0.22 31.55
CA ARG A 9 28.09 -0.08 30.34
C ARG A 9 26.64 0.37 30.53
N LYS A 10 26.32 1.58 30.06
CA LYS A 10 24.93 2.07 30.03
C LYS A 10 24.17 1.37 28.89
N ARG A 11 23.04 0.73 29.22
CA ARG A 11 22.13 0.11 28.26
C ARG A 11 20.75 0.77 28.36
N LEU A 12 20.23 1.24 27.23
CA LEU A 12 18.82 1.58 27.11
C LEU A 12 18.02 0.28 27.04
N VAL A 13 17.08 0.09 27.96
CA VAL A 13 16.11 -1.02 27.94
C VAL A 13 14.71 -0.45 28.10
N PHE A 14 13.73 -1.03 27.42
CA PHE A 14 12.33 -0.68 27.66
C PHE A 14 11.91 -1.18 29.05
N GLY A 15 11.13 -0.37 29.78
CA GLY A 15 10.61 -0.76 31.09
C GLY A 15 9.66 -1.97 31.06
N SER A 16 9.15 -2.32 29.88
CA SER A 16 8.42 -3.57 29.62
C SER A 16 8.36 -3.87 28.11
N GLY A 17 8.01 -5.11 27.76
CA GLY A 17 7.73 -5.49 26.37
C GLY A 17 6.57 -4.70 25.75
N ILE A 18 5.54 -4.37 26.54
CA ILE A 18 4.39 -3.56 26.10
C ILE A 18 4.84 -2.13 25.75
N ILE A 19 5.70 -1.53 26.58
CA ILE A 19 6.26 -0.20 26.30
C ILE A 19 7.09 -0.26 25.01
N GLY A 20 7.93 -1.28 24.85
CA GLY A 20 8.69 -1.48 23.63
C GLY A 20 7.79 -1.57 22.39
N GLN A 21 6.75 -2.41 22.43
CA GLN A 21 5.80 -2.56 21.32
C GLN A 21 5.09 -1.25 20.98
N ARG A 22 4.62 -0.50 21.99
CA ARG A 22 3.96 0.81 21.78
C ARG A 22 4.91 1.84 21.17
N VAL A 23 6.15 1.91 21.65
CA VAL A 23 7.18 2.80 21.08
C VAL A 23 7.45 2.44 19.63
N MET A 24 7.61 1.14 19.32
CA MET A 24 7.83 0.69 17.95
C MET A 24 6.65 1.00 17.03
N GLN A 25 5.41 0.81 17.51
CA GLN A 25 4.20 1.17 16.77
C GLN A 25 4.12 2.68 16.50
N GLU A 26 4.44 3.51 17.49
CA GLU A 26 4.38 4.96 17.34
C GLU A 26 5.47 5.50 16.40
N LEU A 27 6.71 4.99 16.50
CA LEU A 27 7.78 5.33 15.56
C LEU A 27 7.41 4.94 14.13
N HIS A 28 6.82 3.77 13.96
CA HIS A 28 6.36 3.31 12.65
C HIS A 28 5.25 4.23 12.11
N ARG A 29 4.25 4.54 12.95
CA ARG A 29 3.15 5.46 12.61
C ARG A 29 3.67 6.84 12.19
N GLN A 30 4.58 7.42 12.95
CA GLN A 30 5.18 8.71 12.62
C GLN A 30 5.96 8.65 11.31
N GLY A 31 6.78 7.61 11.11
CA GLY A 31 7.51 7.39 9.87
C GLY A 31 6.59 7.29 8.65
N THR A 32 5.50 6.50 8.73
CA THR A 32 4.51 6.41 7.66
C THR A 32 3.80 7.74 7.42
N ALA A 33 3.52 8.52 8.47
CA ALA A 33 2.84 9.82 8.35
C ALA A 33 3.72 10.85 7.65
N GLU A 34 5.01 10.91 8.00
CA GLU A 34 5.98 11.79 7.33
C GLU A 34 6.20 11.37 5.87
N LEU A 35 6.23 10.06 5.59
CA LEU A 35 6.30 9.55 4.22
C LEU A 35 5.07 9.97 3.39
N ALA A 36 3.87 9.85 3.95
CA ALA A 36 2.63 10.27 3.29
C ALA A 36 2.59 11.79 3.05
N LYS A 37 3.04 12.59 4.03
CA LYS A 37 3.21 14.05 3.88
C LYS A 37 4.17 14.39 2.75
N PHE A 38 5.32 13.71 2.68
CA PHE A 38 6.29 13.91 1.61
C PHE A 38 5.71 13.59 0.23
N VAL A 39 5.03 12.44 0.07
CA VAL A 39 4.42 12.03 -1.20
C VAL A 39 3.36 13.04 -1.67
N LYS A 40 2.58 13.58 -0.73
CA LYS A 40 1.58 14.63 -1.00
C LYS A 40 2.24 15.96 -1.39
N TRP A 41 3.23 16.40 -0.63
CA TRP A 41 3.89 17.70 -0.84
C TRP A 41 4.74 17.75 -2.13
N SER A 42 5.31 16.61 -2.53
CA SER A 42 6.11 16.48 -3.76
C SER A 42 5.27 16.34 -5.03
N ALA A 43 3.93 16.33 -4.93
CA ALA A 43 3.06 16.28 -6.10
C ALA A 43 3.32 17.45 -7.06
N GLY A 44 3.45 17.15 -8.35
CA GLY A 44 3.71 18.15 -9.39
C GLY A 44 5.12 18.76 -9.40
N ARG A 45 6.06 18.24 -8.60
CA ARG A 45 7.46 18.71 -8.55
C ARG A 45 8.38 17.79 -9.37
N PRO A 46 8.81 18.18 -10.59
CA PRO A 46 9.56 17.29 -11.48
C PRO A 46 10.93 16.88 -10.92
N ASP A 47 11.60 17.78 -10.19
CA ASP A 47 12.88 17.56 -9.51
C ASP A 47 12.81 16.46 -8.44
N LEU A 48 11.62 16.23 -7.87
CA LEU A 48 11.38 15.19 -6.87
C LEU A 48 10.64 13.97 -7.40
N ALA A 49 10.31 13.92 -8.70
CA ALA A 49 9.46 12.87 -9.25
C ALA A 49 10.00 11.45 -9.01
N SER A 50 11.31 11.24 -9.22
CA SER A 50 11.97 9.96 -8.98
C SER A 50 11.94 9.56 -7.50
N LEU A 51 12.25 10.49 -6.59
CA LEU A 51 12.24 10.24 -5.15
C LEU A 51 10.81 9.99 -4.65
N ARG A 52 9.83 10.76 -5.12
CA ARG A 52 8.40 10.57 -4.86
C ARG A 52 7.95 9.18 -5.27
N GLY A 53 8.37 8.70 -6.44
CA GLY A 53 8.08 7.36 -6.92
C GLY A 53 8.60 6.27 -5.97
N ILE A 54 9.88 6.34 -5.59
CA ILE A 54 10.50 5.38 -4.66
C ILE A 54 9.79 5.35 -3.31
N MET A 55 9.57 6.54 -2.73
CA MET A 55 8.90 6.71 -1.44
C MET A 55 7.46 6.21 -1.47
N PHE A 56 6.75 6.49 -2.56
CA PHE A 56 5.38 6.04 -2.75
C PHE A 56 5.26 4.53 -2.95
N GLN A 57 6.22 3.90 -3.66
CA GLN A 57 6.27 2.44 -3.79
C GLN A 57 6.40 1.74 -2.44
N GLY A 58 7.30 2.21 -1.58
CA GLY A 58 7.43 1.68 -0.22
C GLY A 58 6.14 1.85 0.60
N LEU A 59 5.50 3.02 0.52
CA LEU A 59 4.22 3.29 1.20
C LEU A 59 3.09 2.40 0.67
N ALA A 60 2.99 2.22 -0.64
CA ALA A 60 1.97 1.40 -1.29
C ALA A 60 2.10 -0.06 -0.86
N HIS A 61 3.31 -0.64 -0.91
CA HIS A 61 3.56 -2.00 -0.45
C HIS A 61 3.22 -2.17 1.03
N TYR A 62 3.62 -1.23 1.88
CA TYR A 62 3.29 -1.25 3.30
C TYR A 62 1.76 -1.25 3.54
N LEU A 63 1.03 -0.33 2.91
CA LEU A 63 -0.42 -0.21 3.09
C LEU A 63 -1.17 -1.41 2.52
N LEU A 64 -0.76 -1.96 1.37
CA LEU A 64 -1.36 -3.16 0.81
C LEU A 64 -1.19 -4.37 1.75
N CYS A 65 -0.02 -4.53 2.38
CA CYS A 65 0.22 -5.60 3.35
C CYS A 65 -0.59 -5.44 4.64
N ARG A 66 -0.84 -4.20 5.07
CA ARG A 66 -1.73 -3.91 6.20
C ARG A 66 -3.18 -4.32 5.92
N GLY A 67 -3.55 -4.51 4.66
CA GLY A 67 -4.91 -4.83 4.25
C GLY A 67 -5.89 -3.67 4.46
N GLY A 68 -7.17 -3.97 4.31
CA GLY A 68 -8.28 -3.04 4.38
C GLY A 68 -8.99 -2.84 3.03
N SER A 69 -9.85 -1.83 3.01
CA SER A 69 -10.64 -1.44 1.85
C SER A 69 -9.91 -0.36 1.05
N PHE A 70 -9.74 -0.61 -0.25
CA PHE A 70 -9.11 0.32 -1.17
C PHE A 70 -10.08 0.73 -2.27
N ARG A 71 -10.14 2.04 -2.57
CA ARG A 71 -10.93 2.53 -3.70
C ARG A 71 -10.30 2.03 -5.00
N MET A 72 -11.13 1.38 -5.82
CA MET A 72 -10.75 0.78 -7.09
C MET A 72 -11.70 1.25 -8.19
N ARG A 73 -11.20 1.39 -9.41
CA ARG A 73 -12.03 1.58 -10.60
C ARG A 73 -11.43 0.95 -11.83
N SER A 74 -12.31 0.51 -12.73
CA SER A 74 -11.91 -0.03 -14.03
C SER A 74 -11.34 1.07 -14.93
N LEU A 75 -10.20 0.79 -15.55
CA LEU A 75 -9.61 1.61 -16.62
C LEU A 75 -9.96 1.03 -17.99
N SER A 76 -10.21 -0.29 -18.07
CA SER A 76 -10.76 -0.93 -19.27
C SER A 76 -12.18 -0.46 -19.57
N ASN A 77 -13.00 -0.29 -18.53
CA ASN A 77 -14.42 0.04 -18.63
C ASN A 77 -14.75 1.29 -17.78
N PRO A 78 -14.41 2.52 -18.25
CA PRO A 78 -14.53 3.75 -17.46
C PRO A 78 -15.97 4.16 -17.09
N GLY A 79 -16.99 3.45 -17.59
CA GLY A 79 -18.39 3.62 -17.18
C GLY A 79 -18.81 2.77 -15.98
N GLU A 80 -17.97 1.83 -15.53
CA GLU A 80 -18.24 1.05 -14.33
C GLU A 80 -18.07 1.90 -13.06
N GLN A 81 -18.91 1.64 -12.06
CA GLN A 81 -18.86 2.33 -10.78
C GLN A 81 -17.55 2.03 -10.05
N GLU A 82 -17.06 3.00 -9.27
CA GLU A 82 -15.98 2.75 -8.31
C GLU A 82 -16.43 1.71 -7.29
N VAL A 83 -15.56 0.76 -7.01
CA VAL A 83 -15.80 -0.35 -6.07
C VAL A 83 -14.71 -0.38 -5.01
N SER A 84 -14.99 -1.03 -3.89
CA SER A 84 -13.98 -1.31 -2.87
C SER A 84 -13.28 -2.62 -3.20
N LEU A 85 -11.94 -2.60 -3.28
CA LEU A 85 -11.13 -3.81 -3.25
C LEU A 85 -10.79 -4.13 -1.79
N GLU A 86 -11.32 -5.23 -1.30
CA GLU A 86 -10.95 -5.76 0.02
C GLU A 86 -9.64 -6.54 -0.09
N VAL A 87 -8.66 -6.13 0.71
CA VAL A 87 -7.33 -6.71 0.77
C VAL A 87 -7.13 -7.24 2.19
N PRO A 88 -6.84 -8.54 2.39
CA PRO A 88 -6.57 -9.05 3.74
C PRO A 88 -5.22 -8.54 4.23
N GLU A 89 -5.03 -8.51 5.55
CA GLU A 89 -3.68 -8.36 6.11
C GLU A 89 -2.81 -9.54 5.62
N MET A 90 -1.60 -9.25 5.18
CA MET A 90 -0.73 -10.23 4.55
C MET A 90 0.75 -9.92 4.74
N GLU A 91 1.59 -10.93 4.52
CA GLU A 91 3.03 -10.78 4.55
C GLU A 91 3.56 -10.21 3.23
N LEU A 92 4.55 -9.31 3.36
CA LEU A 92 5.44 -8.95 2.27
C LEU A 92 6.52 -10.01 2.15
N MET A 93 6.70 -10.56 0.95
CA MET A 93 7.76 -11.51 0.64
C MET A 93 8.63 -10.95 -0.48
N GLU A 94 9.89 -10.69 -0.16
CA GLU A 94 10.90 -10.46 -1.18
C GLU A 94 11.23 -11.80 -1.87
N VAL A 95 11.13 -11.83 -3.19
CA VAL A 95 11.26 -13.08 -3.97
C VAL A 95 12.30 -12.95 -5.08
N GLN A 96 13.06 -14.02 -5.28
CA GLN A 96 13.87 -14.21 -6.48
C GLN A 96 13.06 -14.87 -7.59
N ASP A 97 13.60 -14.86 -8.81
CA ASP A 97 12.99 -15.52 -9.97
C ASP A 97 12.75 -17.03 -9.73
N SER A 98 13.61 -17.68 -8.96
CA SER A 98 13.50 -19.09 -8.58
C SER A 98 12.35 -19.36 -7.61
N ASP A 99 12.05 -18.41 -6.72
CA ASP A 99 10.97 -18.54 -5.73
C ASP A 99 9.60 -18.42 -6.40
N LEU A 100 9.46 -17.50 -7.36
CA LEU A 100 8.24 -17.34 -8.17
C LEU A 100 7.82 -18.61 -8.92
N LYS A 101 8.78 -19.48 -9.27
CA LYS A 101 8.50 -20.78 -9.90
C LYS A 101 8.02 -21.85 -8.92
N LYS A 102 8.30 -21.67 -7.64
CA LYS A 102 8.03 -22.66 -6.57
C LYS A 102 6.81 -22.31 -5.72
N ILE A 103 6.36 -21.05 -5.73
CA ILE A 103 5.17 -20.63 -5.00
C ILE A 103 3.96 -21.41 -5.51
N SER A 104 3.36 -22.18 -4.60
CA SER A 104 2.04 -22.76 -4.79
C SER A 104 1.01 -21.95 -3.99
N PRO A 105 -0.01 -21.40 -4.66
CA PRO A 105 -1.12 -20.70 -4.02
C PRO A 105 -1.99 -21.61 -3.11
N THR A 106 -1.73 -22.92 -3.11
CA THR A 106 -2.41 -23.90 -2.25
C THR A 106 -1.94 -23.88 -0.79
N THR A 107 -0.74 -23.34 -0.52
CA THR A 107 -0.16 -23.26 0.83
C THR A 107 -0.21 -21.85 1.42
N LYS A 108 -0.34 -20.80 0.60
CA LYS A 108 -0.58 -19.41 1.01
C LYS A 108 -1.75 -18.84 0.21
N GLY A 109 -2.88 -18.57 0.90
CA GLY A 109 -4.08 -18.01 0.29
C GLY A 109 -3.96 -16.52 -0.10
N SER A 110 -3.03 -15.79 0.51
CA SER A 110 -2.73 -14.39 0.22
C SER A 110 -1.23 -14.08 0.34
N GLY A 111 -0.80 -12.96 -0.23
CA GLY A 111 0.57 -12.45 -0.06
C GLY A 111 0.95 -11.40 -1.09
N LEU A 112 1.88 -10.51 -0.71
CA LEU A 112 2.50 -9.55 -1.61
C LEU A 112 3.92 -10.01 -1.94
N LEU A 113 4.16 -10.37 -3.19
CA LEU A 113 5.45 -10.83 -3.70
C LEU A 113 6.16 -9.65 -4.37
N VAL A 114 7.30 -9.25 -3.84
CA VAL A 114 8.12 -8.16 -4.36
C VAL A 114 9.39 -8.74 -4.97
N PRO A 115 9.54 -8.74 -6.32
CA PRO A 115 10.76 -9.23 -6.94
C PRO A 115 11.97 -8.38 -6.55
N VAL A 116 13.05 -9.02 -6.10
CA VAL A 116 14.30 -8.34 -5.76
C VAL A 116 15.07 -7.91 -7.03
N ALA A 117 14.92 -8.68 -8.12
CA ALA A 117 15.59 -8.41 -9.38
C ALA A 117 14.92 -7.25 -10.13
N ARG A 118 15.73 -6.33 -10.68
CA ARG A 118 15.25 -5.16 -11.46
C ARG A 118 14.80 -5.48 -12.88
N ASN A 119 14.63 -6.75 -13.22
CA ASN A 119 14.27 -7.21 -14.57
C ASN A 119 12.75 -7.37 -14.77
N PHE A 120 11.93 -6.87 -13.84
CA PHE A 120 10.48 -6.77 -13.95
C PHE A 120 10.09 -5.35 -14.36
N THR A 121 10.30 -5.01 -15.62
CA THR A 121 10.12 -3.63 -16.11
C THR A 121 8.66 -3.18 -16.24
N ALA A 122 7.71 -4.12 -16.14
CA ALA A 122 6.28 -3.85 -16.32
C ALA A 122 5.48 -3.96 -15.02
N VAL A 123 6.04 -4.51 -13.94
CA VAL A 123 5.33 -4.87 -12.71
C VAL A 123 6.29 -4.70 -11.53
N ASP A 124 5.86 -4.02 -10.48
CA ASP A 124 6.66 -3.81 -9.26
C ASP A 124 6.42 -4.91 -8.22
N SER A 125 5.23 -5.52 -8.21
CA SER A 125 4.90 -6.62 -7.31
C SER A 125 3.71 -7.46 -7.79
N PHE A 126 3.55 -8.65 -7.23
CA PHE A 126 2.41 -9.53 -7.46
C PHE A 126 1.64 -9.72 -6.17
N LEU A 127 0.35 -9.41 -6.19
CA LEU A 127 -0.52 -9.55 -5.04
C LEU A 127 -1.51 -10.71 -5.26
N ILE A 128 -1.47 -11.69 -4.37
CA ILE A 128 -2.35 -12.85 -4.40
C ILE A 128 -3.55 -12.55 -3.49
N LEU A 129 -4.75 -12.59 -4.05
CA LEU A 129 -5.99 -12.47 -3.29
C LEU A 129 -6.72 -13.80 -3.17
N PRO A 130 -7.21 -14.14 -1.96
CA PRO A 130 -8.01 -15.33 -1.75
C PRO A 130 -9.46 -15.13 -2.24
N ASP A 131 -10.16 -16.24 -2.48
CA ASP A 131 -11.62 -16.30 -2.54
C ASP A 131 -12.24 -16.30 -1.14
N SER A 132 -13.57 -16.41 -1.08
CA SER A 132 -14.33 -16.51 0.18
C SER A 132 -13.98 -17.74 1.02
N ASN A 133 -13.31 -18.75 0.45
CA ASN A 133 -12.89 -19.96 1.13
C ASN A 133 -11.40 -19.91 1.55
N GLY A 134 -10.75 -18.75 1.40
CA GLY A 134 -9.34 -18.56 1.74
C GLY A 134 -8.36 -19.14 0.73
N LYS A 135 -8.82 -19.62 -0.44
CA LYS A 135 -7.95 -20.16 -1.50
C LYS A 135 -7.55 -19.05 -2.45
N ALA A 136 -6.28 -19.00 -2.82
CA ALA A 136 -5.81 -18.04 -3.82
C ALA A 136 -6.61 -18.17 -5.14
N ALA A 137 -7.18 -17.06 -5.59
CA ALA A 137 -8.10 -17.02 -6.73
C ALA A 137 -7.69 -15.99 -7.80
N ARG A 138 -7.07 -14.88 -7.37
CA ARG A 138 -6.70 -13.77 -8.24
C ARG A 138 -5.22 -13.44 -8.06
N LEU A 139 -4.58 -13.14 -9.17
CA LEU A 139 -3.22 -12.62 -9.23
C LEU A 139 -3.26 -11.21 -9.79
N LEU A 140 -3.01 -10.22 -8.93
CA LEU A 140 -2.97 -8.82 -9.28
C LEU A 140 -1.53 -8.45 -9.60
N LEU A 141 -1.29 -7.98 -10.81
CA LEU A 141 0.00 -7.44 -11.22
C LEU A 141 0.01 -5.96 -10.85
N ILE A 142 0.79 -5.60 -9.84
CA ILE A 142 0.82 -4.23 -9.31
C ILE A 142 1.95 -3.45 -9.99
N GLN A 143 1.60 -2.32 -10.57
CA GLN A 143 2.55 -1.27 -10.95
C GLN A 143 2.25 -0.03 -10.12
N VAL A 144 3.23 0.40 -9.32
CA VAL A 144 3.12 1.60 -8.51
C VAL A 144 3.61 2.78 -9.33
N THR A 145 2.80 3.83 -9.44
CA THR A 145 3.18 4.99 -10.25
C THR A 145 2.69 6.31 -9.67
N VAL A 146 3.54 7.32 -9.83
CA VAL A 146 3.24 8.73 -9.54
C VAL A 146 3.19 9.57 -10.83
N SER A 147 3.22 8.90 -11.99
CA SER A 147 3.05 9.49 -13.32
C SER A 147 1.67 9.18 -13.86
N ALA A 148 1.01 10.17 -14.47
CA ALA A 148 -0.28 9.97 -15.14
C ALA A 148 -0.19 9.08 -16.39
N ASN A 149 0.98 9.09 -17.04
CA ASN A 149 1.27 8.31 -18.24
C ASN A 149 2.48 7.39 -17.95
N HIS A 150 2.25 6.10 -18.09
CA HIS A 150 3.23 5.05 -17.88
C HIS A 150 3.03 3.96 -18.93
N ARG A 151 3.88 3.93 -19.96
CA ARG A 151 3.80 2.88 -20.98
C ARG A 151 4.17 1.54 -20.37
N ILE A 152 3.41 0.51 -20.71
CA ILE A 152 3.66 -0.85 -20.23
C ILE A 152 4.49 -1.59 -21.27
N SER A 153 5.67 -2.07 -20.90
CA SER A 153 6.47 -2.93 -21.79
C SER A 153 5.78 -4.27 -22.01
N ALA A 154 5.31 -4.54 -23.23
CA ALA A 154 4.66 -5.80 -23.60
C ALA A 154 5.59 -7.00 -23.38
N SER A 155 6.84 -6.89 -23.85
CA SER A 155 7.86 -7.92 -23.67
C SER A 155 8.29 -8.08 -22.21
N GLY A 156 8.36 -6.98 -21.44
CA GLY A 156 8.61 -6.98 -20.00
C GLY A 156 7.52 -7.72 -19.22
N LEU A 157 6.25 -7.47 -19.55
CA LEU A 157 5.12 -8.16 -18.97
C LEU A 157 5.15 -9.66 -19.29
N GLN A 158 5.33 -10.03 -20.57
CA GLN A 158 5.44 -11.44 -20.96
C GLN A 158 6.61 -12.16 -20.28
N THR A 159 7.74 -11.48 -20.11
CA THR A 159 8.90 -12.02 -19.39
C THR A 159 8.59 -12.25 -17.92
N SER A 160 7.93 -11.29 -17.27
CA SER A 160 7.45 -11.41 -15.90
C SER A 160 6.49 -12.61 -15.76
N MET A 161 5.56 -12.77 -16.70
CA MET A 161 4.63 -13.91 -16.72
C MET A 161 5.33 -15.24 -16.89
N ARG A 162 6.37 -15.34 -17.72
CA ARG A 162 7.11 -16.61 -17.93
C ARG A 162 7.75 -17.13 -16.64
N LYS A 163 8.13 -16.25 -15.72
CA LYS A 163 8.79 -16.60 -14.45
C LYS A 163 7.83 -17.16 -13.39
N LEU A 164 6.53 -16.92 -13.51
CA LEU A 164 5.54 -17.43 -12.58
C LEU A 164 5.41 -18.96 -12.65
N SER A 165 5.10 -19.58 -11.51
CA SER A 165 4.72 -20.99 -11.43
C SER A 165 3.47 -21.30 -12.28
N ARG A 166 3.25 -22.58 -12.60
CA ARG A 166 2.06 -23.02 -13.34
C ARG A 166 0.79 -22.63 -12.58
N ASP A 167 0.79 -22.78 -11.27
CA ASP A 167 -0.36 -22.49 -10.41
C ASP A 167 -0.71 -20.99 -10.45
N LEU A 168 0.29 -20.11 -10.31
CA LEU A 168 0.09 -18.66 -10.39
C LEU A 168 -0.42 -18.22 -11.77
N LYS A 169 0.07 -18.85 -12.84
CA LYS A 169 -0.43 -18.59 -14.21
C LYS A 169 -1.89 -19.01 -14.42
N GLY A 170 -2.38 -19.96 -13.63
CA GLY A 170 -3.76 -20.45 -13.68
C GLY A 170 -4.78 -19.53 -13.02
N LEU A 171 -4.33 -18.55 -12.21
CA LEU A 171 -5.22 -17.59 -11.55
C LEU A 171 -5.76 -16.55 -12.55
N LYS A 172 -6.89 -15.92 -12.22
CA LYS A 172 -7.38 -14.75 -12.96
C LYS A 172 -6.36 -13.62 -12.82
N ARG A 173 -5.89 -13.09 -13.95
CA ARG A 173 -4.84 -12.07 -14.02
C ARG A 173 -5.41 -10.73 -14.41
N GLU A 174 -5.03 -9.71 -13.67
CA GLU A 174 -5.50 -8.35 -13.83
C GLU A 174 -4.35 -7.39 -13.50
N MET A 175 -4.23 -6.30 -14.25
CA MET A 175 -3.20 -5.28 -14.05
C MET A 175 -3.75 -4.14 -13.19
N TYR A 176 -3.02 -3.77 -12.15
CA TYR A 176 -3.42 -2.74 -11.20
C TYR A 176 -2.36 -1.65 -11.11
N PHE A 177 -2.83 -0.41 -11.23
CA PHE A 177 -2.03 0.77 -11.02
C PHE A 177 -2.29 1.32 -9.62
N ALA A 178 -1.35 1.11 -8.72
CA ALA A 178 -1.35 1.75 -7.41
C ALA A 178 -0.91 3.20 -7.58
N VAL A 179 -1.84 4.13 -7.33
CA VAL A 179 -1.67 5.56 -7.61
C VAL A 179 -2.00 6.41 -6.38
N PRO A 180 -1.36 7.57 -6.22
CA PRO A 180 -1.67 8.46 -5.12
C PRO A 180 -3.03 9.16 -5.37
N PRO A 181 -3.68 9.71 -4.32
CA PRO A 181 -5.01 10.29 -4.41
C PRO A 181 -5.14 11.42 -5.44
N ASP A 182 -4.08 12.21 -5.64
CA ASP A 182 -4.02 13.30 -6.62
C ASP A 182 -4.10 12.81 -8.08
N LEU A 183 -3.77 11.54 -8.34
CA LEU A 183 -3.90 10.95 -9.68
C LEU A 183 -5.14 10.08 -9.83
N PHE A 184 -5.70 9.55 -8.74
CA PHE A 184 -6.68 8.47 -8.81
C PHE A 184 -7.88 8.75 -9.72
N LYS A 185 -8.53 9.92 -9.65
CA LYS A 185 -9.72 10.21 -10.48
C LYS A 185 -9.41 10.40 -11.97
N GLN A 186 -8.24 10.97 -12.27
CA GLN A 186 -7.85 11.35 -13.63
C GLN A 186 -6.99 10.32 -14.35
N PHE A 187 -6.46 9.32 -13.63
CA PHE A 187 -5.63 8.26 -14.22
C PHE A 187 -6.37 7.55 -15.35
N ARG A 188 -5.68 7.21 -16.43
CA ARG A 188 -6.31 6.59 -17.61
C ARG A 188 -5.70 5.22 -17.87
N LYS A 189 -6.35 4.46 -18.75
CA LYS A 189 -5.82 3.19 -19.25
C LYS A 189 -4.46 3.45 -19.89
N GLN A 190 -3.49 2.64 -19.50
CA GLN A 190 -2.13 2.74 -19.99
C GLN A 190 -1.96 1.90 -21.25
N GLN A 191 -1.15 2.40 -22.18
CA GLN A 191 -0.90 1.72 -23.45
C GLN A 191 0.25 0.73 -23.32
N PHE A 192 0.13 -0.40 -24.01
CA PHE A 192 1.24 -1.33 -24.21
C PHE A 192 2.17 -0.84 -25.31
N GLU A 193 3.46 -1.01 -25.10
CA GLU A 193 4.52 -0.66 -26.05
C GLU A 193 5.37 -1.90 -26.40
N GLY A 194 5.87 -1.91 -27.64
CA GLY A 194 6.72 -2.96 -28.17
C GLY A 194 5.99 -3.97 -29.06
N ALA A 195 6.74 -4.95 -29.56
CA ALA A 195 6.18 -6.07 -30.30
C ALA A 195 5.19 -6.85 -29.41
N ALA A 196 4.11 -7.37 -30.01
CA ALA A 196 3.03 -8.07 -29.32
C ALA A 196 2.15 -7.21 -28.39
N LYS A 197 2.20 -5.87 -28.48
CA LYS A 197 1.28 -4.98 -27.75
C LYS A 197 -0.20 -5.29 -28.03
N ASP A 198 -0.53 -5.67 -29.26
CA ASP A 198 -1.91 -5.90 -29.71
C ASP A 198 -2.45 -7.28 -29.31
N SER A 199 -1.59 -8.18 -28.81
CA SER A 199 -1.99 -9.50 -28.34
C SER A 199 -2.14 -9.61 -26.83
N ILE A 200 -1.92 -8.51 -26.09
CA ILE A 200 -2.08 -8.48 -24.64
C ILE A 200 -3.50 -8.01 -24.31
N GLU A 201 -4.35 -8.97 -23.96
CA GLU A 201 -5.66 -8.72 -23.38
C GLU A 201 -5.58 -8.93 -21.86
N ILE A 202 -5.42 -7.82 -21.14
CA ILE A 202 -5.48 -7.81 -19.67
C ILE A 202 -6.25 -6.58 -19.20
N ASP A 203 -7.17 -6.79 -18.27
CA ASP A 203 -7.91 -5.70 -17.67
C ASP A 203 -7.02 -4.84 -16.80
N GLN A 204 -7.23 -3.53 -16.89
CA GLN A 204 -6.49 -2.55 -16.12
C GLN A 204 -7.41 -1.87 -15.11
N PHE A 205 -6.92 -1.71 -13.89
CA PHE A 205 -7.60 -1.04 -12.79
C PHE A 205 -6.70 0.02 -12.18
N ALA A 206 -7.28 1.09 -11.66
CA ALA A 206 -6.60 1.99 -10.74
C ALA A 206 -7.02 1.64 -9.32
N ILE A 207 -6.05 1.61 -8.40
CA ILE A 207 -6.26 1.48 -6.96
C ILE A 207 -5.66 2.69 -6.27
N GLU A 208 -6.48 3.38 -5.47
CA GLU A 208 -6.05 4.53 -4.69
C GLU A 208 -5.28 4.07 -3.44
N ILE A 209 -4.05 4.54 -3.28
CA ILE A 209 -3.28 4.34 -2.05
C ILE A 209 -3.58 5.53 -1.10
N PRO A 210 -4.30 5.32 0.00
CA PRO A 210 -4.76 6.42 0.84
C PRO A 210 -3.59 7.03 1.62
N LEU A 211 -3.33 8.32 1.40
CA LEU A 211 -2.31 9.07 2.15
C LEU A 211 -2.82 9.57 3.52
N LEU A 212 -4.12 9.45 3.80
CA LEU A 212 -4.76 9.97 5.01
C LEU A 212 -4.85 8.96 6.16
N ALA A 213 -4.62 7.67 5.90
CA ALA A 213 -4.87 6.59 6.86
C ALA A 213 -3.92 6.57 8.08
N VAL A 214 -2.95 7.48 8.16
CA VAL A 214 -1.97 7.53 9.26
C VAL A 214 -2.35 8.51 10.38
N MET A 215 -3.45 9.26 10.23
CA MET A 215 -3.80 10.33 11.15
C MET A 215 -4.81 10.01 12.24
N VAL A 216 -5.53 8.88 12.23
CA VAL A 216 -6.53 8.60 13.27
C VAL A 216 -6.59 7.12 13.65
N SER A 217 -6.32 6.82 14.92
CA SER A 217 -6.59 5.51 15.52
C SER A 217 -8.07 5.42 15.94
N PRO A 218 -8.73 4.24 15.82
CA PRO A 218 -10.00 3.97 16.48
C PRO A 218 -9.99 4.25 17.98
N LEU A 219 -8.82 4.21 18.63
CA LEU A 219 -8.67 4.55 20.05
C LEU A 219 -8.85 6.06 20.35
N GLN A 220 -8.67 6.95 19.37
CA GLN A 220 -8.93 8.39 19.56
C GLN A 220 -10.43 8.72 19.45
N LEU A 221 -11.22 7.89 18.76
CA LEU A 221 -12.68 8.02 18.74
C LEU A 221 -13.31 7.75 20.12
N TRP A 222 -12.70 6.87 20.92
CA TRP A 222 -13.16 6.60 22.29
C TRP A 222 -12.80 7.69 23.31
N GLN A 223 -11.88 8.60 22.97
CA GLN A 223 -11.51 9.71 23.85
C GLN A 223 -12.27 11.01 23.56
N LEU A 224 -13.12 11.05 22.53
CA LEU A 224 -13.91 12.23 22.16
C LEU A 224 -15.42 12.12 22.48
N HIS A 225 -15.87 11.04 23.14
CA HIS A 225 -17.22 10.96 23.71
C HIS A 225 -17.19 10.18 25.04
N PRO A 226 -17.36 10.89 26.17
CA PRO A 226 -18.70 11.03 26.75
C PRO A 226 -19.02 12.44 27.31
N LEU A 227 -18.66 13.51 26.60
CA LEU A 227 -19.00 14.89 27.02
C LEU A 227 -20.08 15.60 26.17
N VAL A 228 -20.56 14.98 25.10
CA VAL A 228 -21.59 15.59 24.22
C VAL A 228 -22.98 14.94 24.39
N MET A 229 -23.14 13.98 25.31
CA MET A 229 -24.43 13.30 25.56
C MET A 229 -24.98 13.47 26.99
N ALA A 230 -24.55 14.51 27.71
CA ALA A 230 -25.21 14.90 28.96
C ALA A 230 -25.71 16.35 28.80
N GLY A 231 -26.93 16.47 28.29
CA GLY A 231 -27.72 17.66 28.56
C GLY A 231 -27.92 17.76 30.07
N MET A 232 -27.32 18.77 30.69
CA MET A 232 -27.78 19.28 31.97
C MET A 232 -27.52 20.77 32.03
N VAL A 233 -28.64 21.48 32.11
CA VAL A 233 -28.80 22.89 32.40
C VAL A 233 -28.01 23.24 33.66
N ALA A 234 -27.16 24.25 33.59
CA ALA A 234 -26.79 25.06 34.74
C ALA A 234 -26.51 26.49 34.27
N ALA A 235 -27.50 27.35 34.45
CA ALA A 235 -27.30 28.79 34.47
C ALA A 235 -26.27 29.12 35.55
N VAL A 236 -25.28 29.97 35.23
CA VAL A 236 -24.50 30.67 36.24
C VAL A 236 -24.56 32.16 35.94
N ASP A 237 -25.14 32.80 36.95
CA ASP A 237 -25.44 34.20 37.20
C ASP A 237 -24.34 35.20 36.86
N VAL A 238 -24.76 36.34 36.32
CA VAL A 238 -23.91 37.50 36.01
C VAL A 238 -23.86 38.37 37.27
N GLY A 239 -22.86 38.12 38.12
CA GLY A 239 -22.56 38.93 39.30
C GLY A 239 -21.48 39.97 39.01
N THR A 240 -21.89 41.18 38.65
CA THR A 240 -21.06 42.39 38.69
C THR A 240 -20.70 42.73 40.14
N ARG A 241 -19.46 43.18 40.41
CA ARG A 241 -19.17 44.26 41.37
C ARG A 241 -17.69 44.68 41.32
N LEU A 242 -17.54 45.97 40.96
CA LEU A 242 -16.59 47.01 41.37
C LEU A 242 -15.23 46.59 41.93
#